data_AF-A0A821MQT0-F1
#
_entry.id   AF-A0A821MQT0-F1
#
_cell.length_a   1.000
_cell.length_b   1.000
_cell.length_c   1.000
_cell.angle_alpha   90.00
_cell.angle_beta   90.00
_cell.angle_gamma   90.00
#
_symmetry.space_group_name_H-M   'P 1'
#
loop_
_entity.id
_entity.type
_entity.pdbx_description
1 polymer ?
#
loop_
_entity_poly.entity_id
_entity_poly.type
_entity_poly.pdbx_seq_one_letter_code
_entity_poly.pdbx_strand_id
1 'polypeptide(L)'
;YLVLDEADRMLDMGFEPQIREIVERSDMPTTGQRLTLMFSATFPKQIQELARDFLHDYVFLAIGRVGSTSQNITQKIVWVEEAEKRSFLLDLLNIQSDALTLVFVETKRGADMLEE
;
A
#
# COMPACT_ATOMS: atom_id res chain seq x y z
N TYR A 1 6.44 1.45 -23.79
CA TYR A 1 5.56 0.91 -22.75
C TYR A 1 5.94 1.54 -21.43
N LEU A 2 4.96 1.91 -20.60
CA LEU A 2 5.15 2.42 -19.25
C LEU A 2 4.29 1.59 -18.30
N VAL A 3 4.86 1.15 -17.18
CA VAL A 3 4.13 0.41 -16.13
C VAL A 3 4.38 1.11 -14.80
N LEU A 4 3.31 1.45 -14.10
CA LEU A 4 3.32 1.97 -12.74
C LEU A 4 2.68 0.91 -11.84
N ASP A 5 3.47 0.29 -10.98
CA ASP A 5 3.01 -0.74 -10.04
C ASP A 5 3.03 -0.20 -8.61
N GLU A 6 2.09 -0.63 -7.77
CA GLU A 6 1.84 -0.06 -6.43
C GLU A 6 1.78 1.48 -6.43
N ALA A 7 1.01 2.07 -7.35
CA ALA A 7 0.97 3.52 -7.56
C ALA A 7 0.55 4.31 -6.31
N ASP A 8 -0.37 3.78 -5.51
CA ASP A 8 -0.76 4.34 -4.21
C ASP A 8 0.42 4.41 -3.24
N ARG A 9 1.18 3.33 -3.12
CA ARG A 9 2.36 3.30 -2.26
C ARG A 9 3.45 4.26 -2.73
N MET A 10 3.64 4.41 -4.04
CA MET A 10 4.58 5.39 -4.57
C MET A 10 4.20 6.83 -4.17
N LEU A 11 2.90 7.15 -4.17
CA LEU A 11 2.42 8.45 -3.68
C LEU A 11 2.59 8.60 -2.17
N ASP A 12 2.34 7.55 -1.38
CA ASP A 12 2.56 7.56 0.06
C ASP A 12 4.04 7.80 0.42
N MET A 13 4.96 7.31 -0.41
CA MET A 13 6.40 7.59 -0.31
C MET A 13 6.81 8.98 -0.81
N GLY A 14 5.88 9.75 -1.38
CA GLY A 14 6.13 11.08 -1.91
C GLY A 14 6.84 11.10 -3.27
N PHE A 15 6.75 10.02 -4.07
CA PHE A 15 7.42 9.94 -5.38
C PHE A 15 6.68 10.67 -6.52
N GLU A 16 5.57 11.34 -6.24
CA GLU A 16 4.78 12.02 -7.28
C GLU A 16 5.63 12.98 -8.16
N PRO A 17 6.48 13.86 -7.59
CA PRO A 17 7.25 14.80 -8.40
C PRO A 17 8.22 14.08 -9.36
N GLN A 18 8.85 12.99 -8.90
CA GLN A 18 9.80 12.21 -9.70
C GLN A 18 9.08 11.44 -10.81
N ILE A 19 7.90 10.88 -10.53
CA ILE A 19 7.11 10.20 -11.56
C ILE A 19 6.70 11.20 -12.65
N ARG A 20 6.21 12.39 -12.28
CA ARG A 20 5.87 13.44 -13.25
C ARG A 20 7.08 13.88 -14.06
N GLU A 21 8.26 14.01 -13.45
CA GLU A 21 9.48 14.34 -14.18
C GLU A 21 9.85 13.25 -15.22
N ILE A 22 9.77 11.98 -14.85
CA ILE A 22 10.04 10.86 -15.76
C ILE A 22 9.01 10.79 -16.90
N VAL A 23 7.74 11.04 -16.60
CA VAL A 23 6.65 10.81 -17.55
C VAL A 23 6.37 12.03 -18.45
N GLU A 24 6.53 13.25 -17.93
CA GLU A 24 6.18 14.50 -18.61
C GLU A 24 7.40 15.29 -19.08
N ARG A 25 8.53 15.21 -18.38
CA ARG A 25 9.72 16.06 -18.65
C ARG A 25 10.89 15.33 -19.29
N SER A 26 10.84 14.01 -19.36
CA SER A 26 11.87 13.20 -20.02
C SER A 26 11.49 12.92 -21.48
N ASP A 27 12.39 12.27 -22.24
CA ASP A 27 12.20 11.90 -23.65
C ASP A 27 11.23 10.71 -23.84
N MET A 28 10.21 10.63 -22.98
CA MET A 28 9.20 9.58 -23.03
C MET A 28 8.13 9.94 -24.07
N PRO A 29 7.73 9.02 -24.97
CA PRO A 29 6.65 9.27 -25.91
C PRO A 29 5.38 9.69 -25.17
N THR A 30 4.61 10.65 -25.69
CA THR A 30 3.50 11.26 -24.97
C THR A 30 2.36 10.27 -24.66
N THR A 31 1.51 10.63 -23.70
CA THR A 31 0.29 9.87 -23.36
C THR A 31 -0.56 9.66 -24.62
N GLY A 32 -0.85 8.40 -24.97
CA GLY A 32 -1.53 8.02 -26.21
C GLY A 32 -0.61 7.51 -27.34
N GLN A 33 0.69 7.86 -27.32
CA GLN A 33 1.70 7.27 -28.21
C GLN A 33 2.42 6.07 -27.60
N ARG A 34 2.32 5.92 -26.27
CA ARG A 34 2.77 4.75 -25.51
C ARG A 34 1.57 4.05 -24.85
N LEU A 35 1.67 2.74 -24.69
CA LEU A 35 0.81 2.00 -23.78
C LEU A 35 1.30 2.21 -22.34
N THR A 36 0.41 2.73 -21.49
CA THR A 36 0.63 2.89 -20.05
C THR A 36 -0.28 1.93 -19.30
N LEU A 37 0.29 1.17 -18.37
CA LEU A 37 -0.44 0.32 -17.42
C LEU A 37 -0.23 0.87 -16.01
N MET A 38 -1.30 0.97 -15.22
CA MET A 38 -1.23 1.41 -13.84
C MET A 38 -1.94 0.41 -12.94
N PHE A 39 -1.24 -0.05 -11.90
CA PHE A 39 -1.71 -0.98 -10.89
C PHE A 39 -1.65 -0.29 -9.52
N SER A 40 -2.74 -0.40 -8.77
CA SER A 40 -2.89 0.22 -7.46
C SER A 40 -3.87 -0.59 -6.63
N ALA A 41 -3.57 -0.82 -5.35
CA ALA A 41 -4.46 -1.55 -4.45
C ALA A 41 -5.63 -0.69 -4.00
N THR A 42 -5.38 0.62 -3.84
CA THR A 42 -6.37 1.63 -3.47
C THR A 42 -6.57 2.62 -4.61
N PHE A 43 -7.67 3.39 -4.58
CA PHE A 43 -7.98 4.38 -5.62
C PHE A 43 -8.44 5.72 -5.03
N PRO A 44 -7.64 6.34 -4.14
CA PRO A 44 -7.94 7.67 -3.60
C PRO A 44 -7.90 8.74 -4.69
N LYS A 45 -8.38 9.94 -4.36
CA LYS A 45 -8.48 11.07 -5.31
C LYS A 45 -7.15 11.37 -6.02
N GLN A 46 -6.01 11.29 -5.32
CA GLN A 46 -4.69 11.56 -5.91
C GLN A 46 -4.33 10.52 -6.99
N ILE A 47 -4.67 9.24 -6.79
CA ILE A 47 -4.47 8.19 -7.80
C ILE A 47 -5.40 8.39 -9.00
N GLN A 48 -6.61 8.88 -8.79
CA GLN A 48 -7.54 9.22 -9.87
C GLN A 48 -7.01 10.37 -10.73
N GLU A 49 -6.38 11.36 -10.11
CA GLU A 49 -5.72 12.47 -10.80
C GLU A 49 -4.51 11.97 -11.58
N LEU A 50 -3.67 11.12 -10.99
CA LEU A 50 -2.53 10.50 -11.67
C LEU A 50 -2.94 9.64 -12.88
N ALA A 51 -4.01 8.85 -12.73
CA ALA A 51 -4.58 8.05 -13.81
C ALA A 51 -5.02 8.92 -14.99
N ARG A 52 -5.68 10.05 -14.69
CA ARG A 52 -6.17 11.00 -15.70
C ARG A 52 -5.02 11.64 -16.48
N ASP A 53 -3.90 11.92 -15.82
CA ASP A 53 -2.77 12.58 -16.46
C ASP A 53 -1.94 11.62 -17.33
N PHE A 54 -1.76 10.37 -16.88
CA PHE A 54 -0.81 9.44 -17.51
C PHE A 54 -1.43 8.38 -18.42
N LEU A 55 -2.74 8.20 -18.36
CA LEU A 55 -3.47 7.25 -19.20
C LEU A 55 -4.31 7.97 -20.26
N HIS A 56 -4.43 7.36 -21.44
CA HIS A 56 -5.29 7.83 -22.54
C HIS A 56 -6.35 6.78 -22.83
N ASP A 57 -7.63 7.18 -22.92
CA ASP A 57 -8.77 6.31 -23.24
C ASP A 57 -8.71 4.93 -22.54
N TYR A 58 -8.48 4.96 -21.22
CA TYR A 58 -8.14 3.76 -20.46
C TYR A 58 -9.36 2.97 -20.01
N VAL A 59 -9.17 1.65 -19.93
CA VAL A 59 -10.13 0.75 -19.31
C VAL A 59 -9.84 0.68 -17.81
N PHE A 60 -10.82 1.05 -17.00
CA PHE A 60 -10.76 0.88 -15.55
C PHE A 60 -11.21 -0.53 -15.17
N LEU A 61 -10.32 -1.30 -14.54
CA LEU A 61 -10.61 -2.65 -14.07
C LEU A 61 -10.51 -2.71 -12.55
N ALA A 62 -11.63 -3.00 -11.90
CA ALA A 62 -11.73 -3.16 -10.46
C ALA A 62 -11.95 -4.63 -10.10
N ILE A 63 -11.03 -5.21 -9.33
CA ILE A 63 -11.17 -6.54 -8.77
C ILE A 63 -11.51 -6.40 -7.28
N GLY A 64 -12.74 -6.77 -6.89
CA GLY A 64 -13.22 -6.63 -5.52
C GLY A 64 -13.80 -5.23 -5.21
N ARG A 65 -13.83 -4.84 -3.93
CA ARG A 65 -14.23 -3.48 -3.51
C ARG A 65 -12.99 -2.57 -3.43
N VAL A 66 -12.91 -1.65 -4.38
CA VAL A 66 -11.86 -0.62 -4.44
C VAL A 66 -12.00 0.32 -3.23
N GLY A 67 -10.92 0.47 -2.45
CA GLY A 67 -10.86 1.44 -1.35
C GLY A 67 -11.52 0.99 -0.02
N SER A 68 -12.05 -0.23 0.08
CA SER A 68 -12.37 -0.81 1.39
C SER A 68 -11.24 -1.72 1.84
N THR A 69 -10.90 -1.68 3.14
CA THR A 69 -10.09 -2.74 3.77
C THR A 69 -10.65 -4.10 3.33
N SER A 70 -9.78 -5.00 2.89
CA SER A 70 -10.17 -6.26 2.27
C SER A 70 -11.26 -6.93 3.11
N GLN A 71 -12.40 -7.30 2.50
CA GLN A 71 -13.51 -7.97 3.21
C GLN A 71 -13.05 -9.25 3.93
N ASN A 72 -11.92 -9.80 3.50
CA ASN A 72 -11.30 -10.99 4.05
C ASN A 72 -10.42 -10.72 5.30
N ILE A 73 -10.26 -9.46 5.72
CA ILE A 73 -9.50 -9.10 6.92
C ILE A 73 -10.48 -8.86 8.07
N THR A 74 -10.47 -9.75 9.05
CA THR A 74 -11.18 -9.54 10.32
C THR A 74 -10.37 -8.62 11.22
N GLN A 75 -10.88 -7.42 11.48
CA GLN A 75 -10.23 -6.45 12.36
C GLN A 75 -10.79 -6.57 13.79
N LYS A 76 -9.91 -6.72 14.78
CA LYS A 76 -10.27 -6.76 16.20
C LYS A 76 -9.51 -5.66 16.94
N ILE A 77 -10.23 -4.81 17.66
CA ILE A 77 -9.64 -3.77 18.50
C ILE A 77 -9.82 -4.20 19.95
N VAL A 78 -8.70 -4.30 20.67
CA VAL A 78 -8.68 -4.70 22.08
C VAL A 78 -7.92 -3.63 22.85
N TRP A 79 -8.47 -3.21 24.00
CA TRP A 79 -7.77 -2.31 24.91
C TRP A 79 -6.76 -3.11 25.73
N VAL A 80 -5.49 -2.73 25.68
CA VAL A 80 -4.40 -3.38 26.42
C VAL A 80 -3.45 -2.29 26.91
N GLU A 81 -3.15 -2.30 28.20
CA GLU A 81 -2.19 -1.40 28.81
C GLU A 81 -0.78 -1.68 28.25
N GLU A 82 0.06 -0.66 28.16
CA GLU A 82 1.37 -0.78 27.50
C GLU A 82 2.26 -1.88 28.10
N ALA A 83 2.25 -2.01 29.43
CA ALA A 83 2.98 -3.04 30.16
C ALA A 83 2.49 -4.47 29.86
N GLU A 84 1.22 -4.64 29.45
CA GLU A 84 0.58 -5.93 29.22
C GLU A 84 0.60 -6.34 27.74
N LYS A 85 1.01 -5.45 26.82
CA LYS A 85 1.05 -5.76 25.38
C LYS A 85 1.92 -6.96 25.04
N ARG A 86 3.05 -7.15 25.74
CA ARG A 86 3.97 -8.28 25.49
C ARG A 86 3.33 -9.62 25.89
N SER A 87 2.74 -9.70 27.08
CA SER A 87 2.03 -10.91 27.52
C SER A 87 0.83 -11.21 26.63
N PHE A 88 0.05 -10.19 26.27
CA PHE A 88 -1.10 -10.35 25.38
C PHE A 88 -0.70 -10.83 23.99
N LEU A 89 0.41 -10.33 23.44
CA LEU A 89 0.94 -10.81 22.16
C LEU A 89 1.34 -12.29 22.23
N LEU A 90 1.99 -12.73 23.31
CA LEU A 90 2.36 -14.13 23.49
C LEU A 90 1.13 -15.04 23.54
N ASP A 91 0.06 -14.59 24.20
CA ASP A 91 -1.21 -15.33 24.23
C ASP A 91 -1.81 -15.45 22.82
N LEU A 92 -1.78 -14.38 22.01
CA LEU A 92 -2.24 -14.41 20.62
C LEU A 92 -1.42 -15.36 19.75
N LEU A 93 -0.09 -15.35 19.90
CA LEU A 93 0.81 -16.24 19.16
C LEU A 93 0.61 -17.70 19.55
N ASN A 94 0.38 -18.00 20.83
CA ASN A 94 0.11 -19.36 21.30
C ASN A 94 -1.21 -19.92 20.76
N ILE A 95 -2.23 -19.08 20.57
CA ILE A 95 -3.51 -19.49 19.98
C ILE A 95 -3.38 -19.82 18.49
N GLN A 96 -2.41 -19.21 17.80
CA GLN A 96 -2.21 -19.33 16.34
C GLN A 96 -0.82 -19.89 15.97
N SER A 97 -0.36 -20.92 16.70
CA SER A 97 1.02 -21.44 16.62
C SER A 97 1.53 -21.79 15.21
N ASP A 98 0.63 -22.09 14.27
CA ASP A 98 0.97 -22.58 12.93
C ASP A 98 0.77 -21.52 11.82
N ALA A 99 0.45 -20.27 12.18
CA ALA A 99 0.21 -19.19 11.22
C ALA A 99 1.41 -18.24 11.08
N LEU A 100 1.70 -17.82 9.84
CA LEU A 100 2.63 -16.72 9.59
C LEU A 100 2.07 -15.43 10.20
N THR A 101 2.80 -14.87 11.16
CA THR A 101 2.37 -13.68 11.90
C THR A 101 3.31 -12.51 11.64
N LEU A 102 2.74 -11.34 11.35
CA LEU A 102 3.47 -10.07 11.19
C LEU A 102 3.07 -9.12 12.31
N VAL A 103 4.04 -8.68 13.10
CA VAL A 103 3.85 -7.76 14.22
C VAL A 103 4.46 -6.40 13.87
N PHE A 104 3.64 -5.36 13.89
CA PHE A 104 4.11 -3.98 13.69
C PHE A 104 4.35 -3.30 15.03
N VAL A 105 5.46 -2.60 15.13
CA VAL A 105 5.84 -1.76 16.28
C VAL A 105 6.28 -0.39 15.78
N GLU A 106 6.12 0.63 16.62
CA GLU A 106 6.31 2.02 16.22
C GLU A 106 7.79 2.40 16.02
N THR A 107 8.69 1.85 16.85
CA THR A 107 10.11 2.21 16.82
C THR A 107 10.98 1.01 16.57
N LYS A 108 12.12 1.23 15.90
CA LYS A 108 13.14 0.19 15.68
C LYS A 108 13.60 -0.44 16.99
N ARG A 109 13.89 0.38 18.01
CA ARG A 109 14.29 -0.10 19.34
C ARG A 109 13.22 -1.00 19.96
N GLY A 110 11.94 -0.68 19.77
CA GLY A 110 10.83 -1.52 20.22
C GLY A 110 10.78 -2.86 19.49
N ALA A 111 11.17 -2.92 18.21
CA ALA A 111 11.29 -4.17 17.47
C ALA A 111 12.41 -5.05 18.04
N ASP A 112 13.60 -4.45 18.21
CA ASP A 112 14.77 -5.15 18.73
C ASP A 112 14.49 -5.73 20.15
N MET A 113 13.82 -4.96 21.02
CA MET A 113 13.42 -5.42 22.36
C MET A 113 12.30 -6.47 22.39
N LEU A 114 11.50 -6.58 21.33
CA LEU A 114 10.41 -7.54 21.23
C LEU A 114 10.89 -8.88 20.66
N GLU A 115 11.96 -8.86 19.85
CA GLU A 115 12.64 -10.04 19.32
C GLU A 115 13.40 -10.80 20.42
N GLU A 116 13.96 -10.09 21.41
CA GLU A 116 14.62 -10.64 22.61
C GLU A 116 13.64 -11.13 23.69
#